data_AF-A0A7R9PRY6-F1
#
_entry.id   AF-A0A7R9PRY6-F1
#
_cell.length_a   1.000
_cell.length_b   1.000
_cell.length_c   1.000
_cell.angle_alpha   90.00
_cell.angle_beta   90.00
_cell.angle_gamma   90.00
#
_symmetry.space_group_name_H-M   'P 1'
#
loop_
_entity.id
_entity.type
_entity.pdbx_description
1 polymer ?
#
loop_
_entity_poly.entity_id
_entity_poly.type
_entity_poly.pdbx_seq_one_letter_code
_entity_poly.pdbx_strand_id
1 'polypeptide(L)'
;FLQIVIGFCNTYAIFLADLKIRNYTLQSFYEQFIGRRPEKYRAQEDASDLHTILTTYFKTEQLSIEIPCLFQATYTVRCMEEYSSWRENIEPHRVGLMTVAASCNMQEMLKEVLVNNLMAAGYTHKRLADEYSMYGDRKFKHHLEQSILRMKSTHESYLTNTKVMSASSVTNRVLEHFRRLF
;
A
#
# COMPACT_ATOMS: atom_id res chain seq x y z
N PHE A 1 -17.83 3.17 -18.36
CA PHE A 1 -17.41 3.96 -17.19
C PHE A 1 -15.95 3.67 -16.91
N LEU A 2 -15.09 4.68 -16.93
CA LEU A 2 -13.67 4.58 -16.56
C LEU A 2 -13.58 4.91 -15.07
N GLN A 3 -13.32 3.92 -14.22
CA GLN A 3 -13.02 4.15 -12.81
C GLN A 3 -11.50 4.30 -12.65
N ILE A 4 -11.06 5.51 -12.33
CA ILE A 4 -9.65 5.78 -12.00
C ILE A 4 -9.50 5.62 -10.49
N VAL A 5 -8.76 4.59 -10.07
CA VAL A 5 -8.39 4.43 -8.65
C VAL A 5 -7.26 5.41 -8.36
N ILE A 6 -7.59 6.48 -7.63
CA ILE A 6 -6.64 7.54 -7.26
C ILE A 6 -5.77 7.17 -6.05
N GLY A 7 -6.14 6.14 -5.28
CA GLY A 7 -5.39 5.69 -4.11
C GLY A 7 -6.11 4.60 -3.31
N PHE A 8 -5.41 4.03 -2.33
CA PHE A 8 -5.97 3.12 -1.35
C PHE A 8 -5.96 3.79 0.02
N CYS A 9 -7.06 3.69 0.76
CA CYS A 9 -7.17 4.18 2.13
C CYS A 9 -7.34 2.99 3.09
N ASN A 10 -6.56 2.97 4.17
CA ASN A 10 -6.76 2.01 5.24
C ASN A 10 -7.86 2.50 6.18
N THR A 11 -9.07 2.00 6.01
CA THR A 11 -10.26 2.35 6.81
C THR A 11 -10.06 2.09 8.31
N TYR A 12 -9.18 1.15 8.68
CA TYR A 12 -8.79 0.92 10.06
C TYR A 12 -8.15 2.15 10.72
N ALA A 13 -7.31 2.88 9.99
CA ALA A 13 -6.64 4.07 10.51
C ALA A 13 -7.64 5.16 10.89
N ILE A 14 -8.69 5.33 10.10
CA ILE A 14 -9.80 6.26 10.36
C ILE A 14 -10.48 5.91 11.69
N PHE A 15 -10.87 4.64 11.87
CA PHE A 15 -11.55 4.20 13.09
C PHE A 15 -10.66 4.27 14.33
N LEU A 16 -9.36 3.98 14.19
CA LEU A 16 -8.41 4.13 15.29
C LEU A 16 -8.32 5.57 15.79
N ALA A 17 -8.21 6.53 14.87
CA ALA A 17 -8.09 7.94 15.19
C ALA A 17 -9.34 8.46 15.91
N ASP A 18 -10.52 8.11 15.40
CA ASP A 18 -11.79 8.65 15.90
C ASP A 18 -12.27 7.95 17.17
N LEU A 19 -12.13 6.62 17.26
CA LEU A 19 -12.79 5.81 18.27
C LEU A 19 -11.86 5.33 19.39
N LYS A 20 -10.54 5.51 19.27
CA LYS A 20 -9.51 5.08 20.25
C LYS A 20 -9.60 3.59 20.62
N ILE A 21 -10.05 2.76 19.69
CA ILE A 21 -10.31 1.33 19.95
C ILE A 21 -9.06 0.50 19.65
N ARG A 22 -8.73 -0.53 20.46
CA ARG A 22 -7.40 -1.20 20.43
C ARG A 22 -7.24 -2.47 19.60
N ASN A 23 -8.30 -3.16 19.17
CA ASN A 23 -8.17 -4.42 18.39
C ASN A 23 -9.48 -4.82 17.70
N TYR A 24 -9.65 -4.50 16.41
CA TYR A 24 -10.91 -4.79 15.72
C TYR A 24 -10.67 -5.38 14.32
N THR A 25 -11.25 -6.55 14.11
CA THR A 25 -11.40 -7.21 12.80
C THR A 25 -12.62 -6.62 12.08
N LEU A 26 -12.73 -6.85 10.76
CA LEU A 26 -13.92 -6.48 9.99
C LEU A 26 -15.23 -6.99 10.64
N GLN A 27 -15.19 -8.20 11.21
CA GLN A 27 -16.29 -8.80 11.98
C GLN A 27 -16.74 -7.87 13.11
N SER A 28 -15.81 -7.46 13.97
CA SER A 28 -16.14 -6.66 15.14
C SER A 28 -16.65 -5.26 14.79
N PHE A 29 -16.17 -4.66 13.69
CA PHE A 29 -16.73 -3.39 13.19
C PHE A 29 -18.15 -3.57 12.65
N TYR A 30 -18.38 -4.63 11.87
CA TYR A 30 -19.72 -4.93 11.36
C TYR A 30 -20.70 -5.15 12.52
N GLU A 31 -20.28 -5.87 13.55
CA GLU A 31 -21.13 -6.14 14.69
C GLU A 31 -21.48 -4.88 15.48
N GLN A 32 -20.50 -3.98 15.65
CA GLN A 32 -20.68 -2.73 16.35
C GLN A 32 -21.61 -1.75 15.63
N PHE A 33 -21.51 -1.65 14.30
CA PHE A 33 -22.25 -0.64 13.52
C PHE A 33 -23.54 -1.15 12.89
N ILE A 34 -23.62 -2.45 12.58
CA ILE A 34 -24.73 -3.03 11.81
C ILE A 34 -25.45 -4.12 12.59
N GLY A 35 -24.73 -4.97 13.35
CA GLY A 35 -25.33 -5.95 14.26
C GLY A 35 -24.74 -7.36 14.17
N ARG A 36 -25.30 -8.27 13.37
CA ARG A 36 -24.74 -9.62 13.21
C ARG A 36 -24.21 -9.79 11.80
N ARG A 37 -22.93 -10.11 11.68
CA ARG A 37 -22.31 -10.41 10.39
C ARG A 37 -22.51 -11.90 10.04
N PRO A 38 -22.96 -12.23 8.81
CA PRO A 38 -22.96 -13.61 8.33
C PRO A 38 -21.52 -14.17 8.29
N GLU A 39 -21.33 -15.44 8.66
CA GLU A 39 -20.02 -16.12 8.55
C GLU A 39 -19.70 -16.47 7.09
N LYS A 40 -19.41 -15.44 6.29
CA LYS A 40 -18.96 -15.54 4.90
C LYS A 40 -17.65 -14.79 4.78
N TYR A 41 -16.60 -15.50 4.41
CA TYR A 41 -15.22 -14.99 4.36
C TYR A 41 -14.71 -14.99 2.92
N ARG A 42 -15.44 -14.35 1.99
CA ARG A 42 -14.89 -14.09 0.65
C ARG A 42 -14.71 -12.61 0.43
N ALA A 43 -13.71 -12.28 -0.37
CA ALA A 43 -13.23 -10.90 -0.54
C ALA A 43 -14.32 -9.95 -1.06
N GLN A 44 -15.27 -10.44 -1.85
CA GLN A 44 -16.38 -9.63 -2.35
C GLN A 44 -17.35 -9.26 -1.23
N GLU A 45 -17.70 -10.23 -0.37
CA GLU A 45 -18.52 -10.00 0.82
C GLU A 45 -17.79 -9.09 1.80
N ASP A 46 -16.49 -9.31 2.06
CA ASP A 46 -15.68 -8.44 2.93
C ASP A 46 -15.67 -6.98 2.43
N ALA A 47 -15.58 -6.77 1.12
CA ALA A 47 -15.64 -5.44 0.51
C ALA A 47 -17.03 -4.80 0.65
N SER A 48 -18.10 -5.58 0.45
CA SER A 48 -19.49 -5.13 0.65
C SER A 48 -19.77 -4.79 2.11
N ASP A 49 -19.25 -5.59 3.03
CA ASP A 49 -19.39 -5.40 4.47
C ASP A 49 -18.66 -4.13 4.91
N LEU A 50 -17.43 -3.93 4.45
CA LEU A 50 -16.66 -2.72 4.71
C LEU A 50 -17.39 -1.48 4.18
N HIS A 51 -17.91 -1.55 2.95
CA HIS A 51 -18.71 -0.46 2.39
C HIS A 51 -19.92 -0.13 3.27
N THR A 52 -20.67 -1.14 3.71
CA THR A 52 -21.86 -0.97 4.56
C THR A 52 -21.50 -0.35 5.91
N ILE A 53 -20.39 -0.78 6.52
CA ILE A 53 -19.88 -0.19 7.77
C ILE A 53 -19.62 1.30 7.57
N LEU A 54 -18.92 1.66 6.51
CA LEU A 54 -18.53 3.04 6.23
C LEU A 54 -19.75 3.93 5.96
N THR A 55 -20.70 3.47 5.13
CA THR A 55 -21.93 4.23 4.86
C THR A 55 -22.73 4.48 6.13
N THR A 56 -22.78 3.48 7.01
CA THR A 56 -23.49 3.55 8.30
C THR A 56 -22.78 4.48 9.27
N TYR A 57 -21.46 4.36 9.42
CA TYR A 57 -20.66 5.20 10.32
C TYR A 57 -20.72 6.67 9.95
N PHE A 58 -20.58 6.99 8.64
CA PHE A 58 -20.60 8.36 8.15
C PHE A 58 -22.02 8.94 7.95
N LYS A 59 -23.08 8.17 8.27
CA LYS A 59 -24.50 8.57 8.09
C LYS A 59 -24.80 9.14 6.70
N THR A 60 -24.14 8.63 5.68
CA THR A 60 -24.32 9.10 4.29
C THR A 60 -25.43 8.28 3.67
N GLU A 61 -26.65 8.83 3.59
CA GLU A 61 -27.81 8.11 3.05
C GLU A 61 -27.64 7.66 1.59
N GLN A 62 -26.77 8.29 0.81
CA GLN A 62 -26.41 7.81 -0.53
C GLN A 62 -24.97 8.21 -0.84
N LEU A 63 -24.10 7.23 -1.08
CA LEU A 63 -22.91 7.44 -1.91
C LEU A 63 -23.40 7.71 -3.34
N SER A 64 -23.94 8.91 -3.57
CA SER A 64 -24.31 9.37 -4.90
C SER A 64 -23.04 9.47 -5.75
N ILE A 65 -23.11 8.93 -6.97
CA ILE A 65 -22.08 9.09 -8.01
C ILE A 65 -21.94 10.57 -8.42
N GLU A 66 -22.96 11.39 -8.14
CA GLU A 66 -22.90 12.83 -8.29
C GLU A 66 -22.29 13.43 -7.02
N ILE A 67 -21.00 13.76 -7.09
CA ILE A 67 -20.23 14.37 -6.01
C ILE A 67 -20.87 15.74 -5.66
N PRO A 68 -21.59 15.88 -4.53
CA PRO A 68 -22.04 17.20 -4.10
C PRO A 68 -20.81 17.99 -3.65
N CYS A 69 -20.79 19.32 -3.82
CA CYS A 69 -19.75 20.17 -3.24
C CYS A 69 -19.58 19.87 -1.75
N LEU A 70 -18.45 19.27 -1.38
CA LEU A 70 -18.23 18.60 -0.10
C LEU A 70 -17.97 19.59 1.04
N PHE A 71 -19.01 19.89 1.82
CA PHE A 71 -18.83 20.34 3.19
C PHE A 71 -18.37 19.14 4.05
N GLN A 72 -17.07 19.09 4.35
CA GLN A 72 -16.37 18.54 5.54
C GLN A 72 -16.79 17.22 6.24
N ALA A 73 -17.80 16.47 5.78
CA ALA A 73 -18.39 15.37 6.56
C ALA A 73 -18.63 14.07 5.77
N THR A 74 -18.00 13.85 4.62
CA THR A 74 -18.14 12.57 3.88
C THR A 74 -16.92 11.69 3.98
N TYR A 75 -17.15 10.37 3.94
CA TYR A 75 -16.11 9.34 3.86
C TYR A 75 -15.05 9.66 2.80
N THR A 76 -15.47 10.18 1.64
CA THR A 76 -14.57 10.55 0.54
C THR A 76 -13.56 11.62 0.97
N VAL A 77 -13.97 12.67 1.70
CA VAL A 77 -13.03 13.70 2.19
C VAL A 77 -12.06 13.10 3.19
N ARG A 78 -12.53 12.32 4.16
CA ARG A 78 -11.66 11.70 5.18
C ARG A 78 -10.69 10.70 4.55
N CYS A 79 -11.13 9.90 3.57
CA CYS A 79 -10.24 9.05 2.80
C CYS A 79 -9.21 9.85 2.01
N MET A 80 -9.58 11.01 1.46
CA MET A 80 -8.65 11.88 0.75
C MET A 80 -7.66 12.57 1.71
N GLU A 81 -8.07 12.96 2.91
CA GLU A 81 -7.19 13.48 3.96
C GLU A 81 -6.18 12.42 4.42
N GLU A 82 -6.65 11.21 4.74
CA GLU A 82 -5.78 10.09 5.11
C GLU A 82 -4.89 9.64 3.96
N TYR A 83 -5.40 9.63 2.72
CA TYR A 83 -4.58 9.38 1.54
C TYR A 83 -3.54 10.48 1.34
N SER A 84 -3.89 11.75 1.54
CA SER A 84 -2.94 12.88 1.43
C SER A 84 -1.86 12.77 2.51
N SER A 85 -2.24 12.51 3.76
CA SER A 85 -1.32 12.30 4.88
C SER A 85 -0.41 11.09 4.65
N TRP A 86 -0.97 9.96 4.21
CA TRP A 86 -0.20 8.78 3.83
C TRP A 86 0.76 9.11 2.69
N ARG A 87 0.29 9.81 1.65
CA ARG A 87 1.09 10.20 0.50
C ARG A 87 2.23 11.13 0.91
N GLU A 88 2.01 12.12 1.77
CA GLU A 88 3.07 12.99 2.28
C GLU A 88 4.17 12.20 3.00
N ASN A 89 3.82 11.13 3.70
CA ASN A 89 4.78 10.24 4.36
C ASN A 89 5.47 9.27 3.40
N ILE A 90 4.77 8.78 2.38
CA ILE A 90 5.22 7.72 1.47
C ILE A 90 5.96 8.28 0.24
N GLU A 91 5.53 9.41 -0.28
CA GLU A 91 6.07 10.04 -1.49
C GLU A 91 7.58 10.31 -1.37
N PRO A 92 8.13 10.81 -0.24
CA PRO A 92 9.59 10.96 -0.09
C PRO A 92 10.33 9.62 -0.23
N HIS A 93 9.75 8.53 0.29
CA HIS A 93 10.32 7.19 0.15
C HIS A 93 10.26 6.70 -1.30
N ARG A 94 9.13 6.94 -1.97
CA ARG A 94 8.96 6.61 -3.39
C ARG A 94 9.94 7.39 -4.27
N VAL A 95 10.07 8.71 -4.07
CA VAL A 95 11.05 9.54 -4.78
C VAL A 95 12.48 9.04 -4.54
N GLY A 96 12.81 8.70 -3.29
CA GLY A 96 14.10 8.10 -2.97
C GLY A 96 14.32 6.78 -3.71
N LEU A 97 13.33 5.90 -3.82
CA LEU A 97 13.47 4.65 -4.56
C LEU A 97 13.50 4.86 -6.08
N MET A 98 12.88 5.92 -6.59
CA MET A 98 12.97 6.29 -8.01
C MET A 98 14.39 6.63 -8.42
N THR A 99 15.26 7.12 -7.52
CA THR A 99 16.68 7.34 -7.85
C THR A 99 17.42 6.02 -8.11
N VAL A 100 17.09 4.97 -7.35
CA VAL A 100 17.59 3.61 -7.59
C VAL A 100 17.17 3.15 -8.98
N ALA A 101 15.88 3.24 -9.28
CA ALA A 101 15.32 2.78 -10.55
C ALA A 101 15.81 3.60 -11.76
N ALA A 102 16.04 4.91 -11.59
CA ALA A 102 16.57 5.79 -12.63
C ALA A 102 18.00 5.43 -13.04
N SER A 103 18.81 4.90 -12.12
CA SER A 103 20.17 4.45 -12.42
C SER A 103 20.24 3.14 -13.22
N CYS A 104 19.14 2.38 -13.23
CA CYS A 104 19.06 1.12 -13.95
C CYS A 104 18.66 1.36 -15.41
N ASN A 105 19.38 0.74 -16.35
CA ASN A 105 19.01 0.80 -17.76
C ASN A 105 17.81 -0.14 -18.04
N MET A 106 16.60 0.38 -17.88
CA MET A 106 15.35 -0.35 -18.14
C MET A 106 14.22 0.58 -18.60
N GLN A 107 13.16 -0.01 -19.17
CA GLN A 107 11.95 0.73 -19.59
C GLN A 107 11.26 1.41 -18.41
N GLU A 108 10.64 2.56 -18.65
CA GLU A 108 10.02 3.38 -17.60
C GLU A 108 8.94 2.62 -16.81
N MET A 109 8.13 1.81 -17.50
CA MET A 109 7.15 0.94 -16.85
C MET A 109 7.81 -0.05 -15.88
N LEU A 110 8.99 -0.57 -16.19
CA LEU A 110 9.71 -1.51 -15.32
C LEU A 110 10.37 -0.80 -14.13
N LYS A 111 10.70 0.49 -14.25
CA LYS A 111 11.17 1.30 -13.12
C LYS A 111 10.08 1.47 -12.08
N GLU A 112 8.85 1.79 -12.52
CA GLU A 112 7.67 1.84 -11.66
C GLU A 112 7.42 0.48 -10.96
N VAL A 113 7.51 -0.63 -11.71
CA VAL A 113 7.38 -1.99 -11.15
C VAL A 113 8.47 -2.28 -10.10
N LEU A 114 9.71 -1.86 -10.35
CA LEU A 114 10.81 -2.03 -9.40
C LEU A 114 10.53 -1.27 -8.09
N VAL A 115 10.17 0.01 -8.20
CA VAL A 115 9.85 0.83 -7.03
C VAL A 115 8.67 0.27 -6.25
N ASN A 116 7.62 -0.19 -6.93
CA ASN A 116 6.47 -0.81 -6.28
C ASN A 116 6.85 -2.11 -5.53
N ASN A 117 7.76 -2.93 -6.07
CA ASN A 117 8.25 -4.10 -5.36
C ASN A 117 9.01 -3.72 -4.08
N LEU A 118 9.84 -2.67 -4.13
CA LEU A 118 10.63 -2.21 -2.98
C LEU A 118 9.74 -1.57 -1.92
N MET A 119 8.80 -0.72 -2.33
CA MET A 119 7.79 -0.12 -1.45
C MET A 119 6.94 -1.18 -0.75
N ALA A 120 6.43 -2.17 -1.49
CA ALA A 120 5.62 -3.25 -0.93
C ALA A 120 6.40 -4.11 0.08
N ALA A 121 7.72 -4.25 -0.11
CA ALA A 121 8.59 -4.93 0.83
C ALA A 121 9.06 -4.05 2.00
N GLY A 122 8.57 -2.81 2.11
CA GLY A 122 8.88 -1.89 3.20
C GLY A 122 10.29 -1.30 3.14
N TYR A 123 10.86 -1.19 1.94
CA TYR A 123 12.15 -0.54 1.75
C TYR A 123 11.99 0.95 1.48
N THR A 124 12.99 1.70 1.93
CA THR A 124 13.25 3.07 1.54
C THR A 124 14.67 3.13 0.96
N HIS A 125 15.01 4.18 0.22
CA HIS A 125 16.38 4.35 -0.27
C HIS A 125 17.40 4.32 0.88
N LYS A 126 17.13 5.03 1.98
CA LYS A 126 18.01 5.07 3.15
C LYS A 126 18.26 3.67 3.70
N ARG A 127 17.20 2.89 3.90
CA ARG A 127 17.32 1.51 4.41
C ARG A 127 18.15 0.62 3.49
N LEU A 128 17.95 0.72 2.17
CA LEU A 128 18.74 -0.04 1.20
C LEU A 128 20.23 0.34 1.25
N ALA A 129 20.54 1.64 1.35
CA ALA A 129 21.90 2.12 1.48
C ALA A 129 22.57 1.66 2.78
N ASP A 130 21.88 1.80 3.92
CA ASP A 130 22.36 1.37 5.24
C ASP A 130 22.65 -0.14 5.26
N GLU A 131 21.71 -0.95 4.74
CA GLU A 131 21.88 -2.41 4.66
C GLU A 131 23.02 -2.80 3.69
N TYR A 132 23.18 -2.11 2.55
CA TYR A 132 24.27 -2.36 1.62
C TYR A 132 25.63 -2.10 2.25
N SER A 133 25.80 -0.93 2.88
CA SER A 133 27.04 -0.54 3.56
C SER A 133 27.38 -1.46 4.73
N MET A 134 26.37 -1.94 5.47
CA MET A 134 26.57 -2.82 6.63
C MET A 134 26.91 -4.26 6.25
N TYR A 135 26.21 -4.83 5.26
CA TYR A 135 26.30 -6.25 4.95
C TYR A 135 27.30 -6.59 3.85
N GLY A 136 27.57 -5.63 2.95
CA GLY A 136 28.31 -5.89 1.72
C GLY A 136 27.53 -6.75 0.72
N ASP A 137 28.05 -6.79 -0.50
CA ASP A 137 27.34 -7.24 -1.71
C ASP A 137 26.60 -8.59 -1.59
N ARG A 138 27.30 -9.65 -1.13
CA ARG A 138 26.73 -11.01 -1.06
C ARG A 138 25.62 -11.14 0.00
N LYS A 139 25.83 -10.57 1.19
CA LYS A 139 24.86 -10.68 2.29
C LYS A 139 23.67 -9.77 2.03
N PHE A 140 23.90 -8.55 1.54
CA PHE A 140 22.84 -7.64 1.12
C PHE A 140 21.94 -8.29 0.06
N LYS A 141 22.53 -8.90 -0.98
CA LYS A 141 21.78 -9.64 -2.00
C LYS A 141 20.82 -10.64 -1.37
N HIS A 142 21.34 -11.48 -0.47
CA HIS A 142 20.54 -12.52 0.18
C HIS A 142 19.41 -11.94 1.04
N HIS A 143 19.70 -10.94 1.87
CA HIS A 143 18.69 -10.30 2.73
C HIS A 143 17.58 -9.61 1.92
N LEU A 144 17.95 -8.86 0.88
CA LEU A 144 16.99 -8.21 0.00
C LEU A 144 16.11 -9.25 -0.72
N GLU A 145 16.71 -10.29 -1.30
CA GLU A 145 15.98 -11.34 -2.01
C GLU A 145 14.99 -12.06 -1.09
N GLN A 146 15.39 -12.42 0.13
CA GLN A 146 14.49 -13.02 1.13
C GLN A 146 13.34 -12.10 1.52
N SER A 147 13.59 -10.80 1.65
CA SER A 147 12.56 -9.81 1.98
C SER A 147 11.52 -9.67 0.85
N ILE A 148 11.97 -9.62 -0.40
CA ILE A 148 11.08 -9.59 -1.56
C ILE A 148 10.29 -10.90 -1.68
N LEU A 149 10.93 -12.06 -1.47
CA LEU A 149 10.24 -13.36 -1.50
C LEU A 149 9.16 -13.45 -0.42
N ARG A 150 9.45 -12.98 0.79
CA ARG A 150 8.47 -12.92 1.88
C ARG A 150 7.30 -12.00 1.52
N MET A 151 7.57 -10.80 1.03
CA MET A 151 6.49 -9.91 0.56
C MET A 151 5.66 -10.58 -0.53
N LYS A 152 6.31 -11.27 -1.48
CA LYS A 152 5.61 -11.95 -2.56
C LYS A 152 4.70 -13.08 -2.09
N SER A 153 5.11 -13.83 -1.07
CA SER A 153 4.29 -14.92 -0.53
C SER A 153 3.17 -14.45 0.40
N THR A 154 3.31 -13.30 1.08
CA THR A 154 2.33 -12.86 2.09
C THR A 154 1.44 -11.70 1.66
N HIS A 155 1.89 -10.84 0.76
CA HIS A 155 1.23 -9.55 0.46
C HIS A 155 1.08 -9.26 -1.04
N GLU A 156 1.48 -10.17 -1.94
CA GLU A 156 1.35 -9.93 -3.38
C GLU A 156 -0.11 -10.01 -3.83
N SER A 157 -0.67 -8.85 -4.15
CA SER A 157 -2.02 -8.74 -4.70
C SER A 157 -2.04 -9.04 -6.19
N TYR A 158 -3.16 -9.57 -6.69
CA TYR A 158 -3.43 -9.66 -8.14
C TYR A 158 -3.60 -8.30 -8.80
N LEU A 159 -3.88 -7.26 -8.01
CA LEU A 159 -4.10 -5.90 -8.50
C LEU A 159 -2.80 -5.08 -8.56
N THR A 160 -1.69 -5.60 -8.05
CA THR A 160 -0.40 -4.91 -8.06
C THR A 160 0.48 -5.39 -9.21
N ASN A 161 1.18 -4.47 -9.88
CA ASN A 161 2.13 -4.79 -10.95
C ASN A 161 3.42 -5.46 -10.44
N THR A 162 3.54 -5.74 -9.14
CA THR A 162 4.73 -6.34 -8.51
C THR A 162 5.07 -7.73 -9.07
N LYS A 163 4.07 -8.47 -9.59
CA LYS A 163 4.23 -9.78 -10.25
C LYS A 163 5.07 -9.74 -11.52
N VAL A 164 5.14 -8.59 -12.19
CA VAL A 164 5.85 -8.42 -13.46
C VAL A 164 7.36 -8.67 -13.31
N MET A 165 7.91 -8.50 -12.10
CA MET A 165 9.33 -8.66 -11.84
C MET A 165 9.58 -9.74 -10.77
N SER A 166 10.51 -10.66 -11.05
CA SER A 166 10.93 -11.68 -10.09
C SER A 166 11.76 -11.08 -8.95
N ALA A 167 11.81 -11.76 -7.79
CA ALA A 167 12.65 -11.34 -6.66
C ALA A 167 14.13 -11.22 -7.05
N SER A 168 14.64 -12.17 -7.83
CA SER A 168 16.01 -12.14 -8.34
C SER A 168 16.27 -10.94 -9.26
N SER A 169 15.31 -10.60 -10.12
CA SER A 169 15.40 -9.44 -11.02
C SER A 169 15.41 -8.13 -10.24
N VAL A 170 14.50 -7.97 -9.27
CA VAL A 170 14.48 -6.80 -8.35
C VAL A 170 15.85 -6.66 -7.67
N THR A 171 16.32 -7.73 -7.06
CA THR A 171 17.57 -7.74 -6.27
C THR A 171 18.78 -7.39 -7.14
N ASN A 172 18.90 -7.98 -8.34
CA ASN A 172 20.02 -7.70 -9.24
C ASN A 172 20.04 -6.25 -9.72
N ARG A 173 18.87 -5.63 -9.93
CA ARG A 173 18.78 -4.21 -10.33
C ARG A 173 19.19 -3.26 -9.22
N VAL A 174 18.76 -3.55 -8.00
CA VAL A 174 19.19 -2.78 -6.82
C VAL A 174 20.70 -2.92 -6.58
N LEU A 175 21.26 -4.12 -6.74
CA LEU A 175 22.70 -4.33 -6.65
C LEU A 175 23.48 -3.56 -7.72
N GLU A 176 22.98 -3.53 -8.95
CA GLU A 176 23.59 -2.76 -10.04
C GLU A 176 23.69 -1.27 -9.68
N HIS A 177 22.68 -0.70 -9.04
CA HIS A 177 22.71 0.67 -8.55
C HIS A 177 23.81 0.88 -7.50
N PHE A 178 23.81 0.10 -6.42
CA PHE A 178 24.74 0.34 -5.31
C PHE A 178 26.20 0.05 -5.66
N ARG A 179 26.47 -0.93 -6.54
CA ARG A 179 27.83 -1.20 -7.07
C ARG A 179 28.41 -0.07 -7.94
N ARG A 180 27.57 0.87 -8.39
CA ARG A 180 28.03 2.05 -9.13
C ARG A 180 28.30 3.23 -8.20
N LEU A 181 27.75 3.20 -6.98
CA LEU A 181 27.89 4.28 -5.99
C LEU A 181 29.01 4.02 -4.98
N PHE A 182 29.38 2.76 -4.76
CA PHE A 182 30.43 2.30 -3.85
C PHE A 182 31.44 1.44 -4.60
#